data_AF-A0A1J3HAB5-F1
#
_entry.id   AF-A0A1J3HAB5-F1
#
_cell.length_a   1.000
_cell.length_b   1.000
_cell.length_c   1.000
_cell.angle_alpha   90.00
_cell.angle_beta   90.00
_cell.angle_gamma   90.00
#
_symmetry.space_group_name_H-M   'P 1'
#
loop_
_entity.id
_entity.type
_entity.pdbx_description
1 polymer ?
#
loop_
_entity_poly.entity_id
_entity_poly.type
_entity_poly.pdbx_seq_one_letter_code
_entity_poly.pdbx_strand_id
1 'polypeptide(L)' 'GTDIERIPDWFRDLHVLVGLFIVCCPKLTSLPELPRSLRRLAVDTCESLETITPFPIDSRIEGLDFSNCFKLGQEA' A
#
# COMPACT_ATOMS: atom_id res chain seq x y z
N GLY A 1 3.85 -4.54 -16.26
CA GLY A 1 3.81 -4.44 -14.79
C GLY A 1 5.15 -4.85 -14.24
N THR A 2 5.49 -4.36 -13.06
CA THR A 2 6.72 -4.79 -12.37
C THR A 2 6.50 -6.15 -11.71
N ASP A 3 7.58 -6.91 -11.50
CA ASP A 3 7.54 -8.19 -10.78
C ASP A 3 7.62 -8.00 -9.26
N ILE A 4 7.13 -6.87 -8.74
CA ILE A 4 7.14 -6.58 -7.31
C ILE A 4 6.04 -7.41 -6.64
N GLU A 5 6.47 -8.45 -5.93
CA GLU A 5 5.57 -9.33 -5.17
C GLU A 5 5.31 -8.82 -3.75
N ARG A 6 6.30 -8.15 -3.16
CA ARG A 6 6.24 -7.60 -1.80
C ARG A 6 7.03 -6.30 -1.73
N ILE A 7 6.54 -5.35 -0.95
CA ILE A 7 7.32 -4.17 -0.59
C ILE A 7 8.16 -4.52 0.65
N PRO A 8 9.47 -4.21 0.66
CA PRO A 8 10.33 -4.50 1.80
C PRO A 8 9.90 -3.81 3.10
N ASP A 9 10.13 -4.48 4.23
CA ASP A 9 9.69 -3.99 5.55
C ASP A 9 10.37 -2.69 5.99
N TRP A 10 11.57 -2.36 5.50
CA TRP A 10 12.27 -1.11 5.83
C TRP A 10 11.51 0.15 5.41
N PHE A 11 10.48 0.03 4.57
CA PHE A 11 9.60 1.15 4.23
C PHE A 11 8.90 1.77 5.44
N ARG A 12 8.65 1.00 6.51
CA ARG A 12 8.05 1.49 7.74
C ARG A 12 8.92 2.51 8.48
N ASP A 13 10.24 2.44 8.28
CA ASP A 13 11.23 3.30 8.94
C ASP A 13 11.46 4.61 8.18
N LEU A 14 10.74 4.83 7.08
CA LEU A 14 10.77 6.07 6.32
C LEU A 14 9.94 7.16 7.01
N HIS A 15 10.45 7.68 8.13
CA HIS A 15 9.77 8.67 8.99
C HIS A 15 9.47 10.03 8.36
N VAL A 16 9.93 10.28 7.13
CA VAL A 16 9.66 11.52 6.37
C VAL A 16 8.86 11.24 5.10
N LEU A 17 8.45 10.00 4.84
CA LEU A 17 7.66 9.66 3.67
C LEU A 17 6.23 10.18 3.84
N VAL A 18 5.82 11.10 2.97
CA VAL A 18 4.50 11.74 3.02
C VAL A 18 3.52 11.16 2.00
N GLY A 19 4.02 10.67 0.86
CA GLY A 19 3.21 10.09 -0.20
C GLY A 19 3.82 8.81 -0.74
N LEU A 20 3.00 7.78 -0.92
CA LEU A 20 3.38 6.51 -1.51
C LEU A 20 2.45 6.21 -2.69
N PHE A 21 3.05 5.98 -3.86
CA PHE A 21 2.35 5.67 -5.10
C PHE A 21 2.86 4.33 -5.62
N ILE A 22 1.96 3.36 -5.74
CA ILE A 22 2.25 2.01 -6.21
C ILE A 22 1.39 1.79 -7.44
N VAL A 23 2.00 1.68 -8.61
CA VAL A 23 1.28 1.65 -9.88
C VAL A 23 1.74 0.46 -10.70
N CYS A 24 0.81 -0.27 -11.31
CA CYS A 24 1.09 -1.39 -12.22
C CYS A 24 1.96 -2.50 -11.60
N CYS A 25 1.67 -2.89 -10.36
CA CYS A 25 2.31 -3.99 -9.64
C CYS A 25 1.33 -5.19 -9.54
N PRO A 26 1.12 -5.95 -10.64
CA PRO A 26 0.06 -6.97 -10.70
C PRO A 26 0.33 -8.19 -9.82
N LYS A 27 1.56 -8.40 -9.34
CA LYS A 27 1.94 -9.50 -8.45
C LYS A 27 1.95 -9.12 -6.96
N LEU A 28 1.74 -7.85 -6.64
CA LEU A 28 1.76 -7.37 -5.27
C LEU A 28 0.52 -7.89 -4.55
N THR A 29 0.71 -8.73 -3.54
CA THR A 29 -0.42 -9.37 -2.82
C THR A 29 -0.78 -8.68 -1.51
N SER A 30 0.20 -7.99 -0.91
CA SER A 30 0.04 -7.31 0.38
C SER A 30 0.92 -6.07 0.48
N LEU A 31 0.46 -5.08 1.25
CA LEU A 31 1.29 -3.96 1.68
C LEU A 31 1.90 -4.24 3.06
N PRO A 32 3.17 -3.84 3.29
CA PRO A 32 3.79 -3.88 4.61
C PRO A 32 3.25 -2.76 5.50
N GLU A 33 3.72 -2.72 6.74
CA GLU A 33 3.48 -1.59 7.64
C GLU A 33 3.92 -0.29 6.98
N LEU A 34 2.98 0.66 6.90
CA LEU A 34 3.23 1.95 6.28
C LEU A 34 3.85 2.93 7.30
N PRO A 35 4.77 3.80 6.85
CA PRO A 35 5.41 4.75 7.75
C PRO A 35 4.38 5.71 8.36
N ARG A 36 4.57 6.04 9.64
CA ARG A 36 3.64 6.91 10.39
C ARG A 36 3.49 8.33 9.82
N SER A 37 4.50 8.80 9.08
CA SER A 37 4.47 10.11 8.41
C SER A 37 3.62 10.14 7.15
N LEU A 38 3.15 8.98 6.67
CA LEU A 38 2.43 8.86 5.42
C LEU A 38 1.09 9.60 5.52
N ARG A 39 0.83 10.48 4.55
CA ARG A 39 -0.43 11.24 4.44
C ARG A 39 -1.24 10.80 3.24
N ARG A 40 -0.59 10.30 2.17
CA ARG A 40 -1.26 9.85 0.95
C ARG A 40 -0.75 8.48 0.52
N LEU A 41 -1.67 7.57 0.25
CA LEU A 41 -1.40 6.30 -0.38
C LEU A 41 -2.28 6.18 -1.63
N ALA A 42 -1.66 5.92 -2.77
CA ALA A 42 -2.35 5.58 -3.99
C ALA A 42 -1.79 4.26 -4.52
N VAL A 43 -2.67 3.29 -4.71
CA VAL A 43 -2.38 2.01 -5.33
C VAL A 43 -3.26 1.89 -6.56
N ASP A 44 -2.63 1.77 -7.72
CA ASP A 44 -3.33 1.65 -9.00
C ASP A 44 -2.87 0.41 -9.77
N THR A 45 -3.83 -0.31 -10.35
CA THR A 45 -3.59 -1.44 -11.25
C THR A 45 -2.71 -2.51 -10.58
N CYS A 46 -3.05 -2.82 -9.32
CA CYS A 46 -2.44 -3.88 -8.52
C CYS A 46 -3.48 -4.98 -8.28
N GLU A 47 -3.76 -5.76 -9.32
CA GLU A 47 -4.89 -6.69 -9.38
C GLU A 47 -4.80 -7.84 -8.36
N SER A 48 -3.59 -8.24 -7.97
CA SER A 48 -3.39 -9.30 -6.97
C SER A 48 -3.40 -8.79 -5.53
N LEU A 49 -3.55 -7.48 -5.28
CA LEU A 49 -3.53 -6.95 -3.93
C LEU A 49 -4.77 -7.41 -3.18
N GLU A 50 -4.58 -8.22 -2.15
CA GLU A 50 -5.66 -8.82 -1.37
C GLU A 50 -5.85 -8.10 -0.03
N THR A 51 -4.74 -7.76 0.62
CA THR A 51 -4.77 -7.22 1.99
C THR A 51 -3.83 -6.04 2.16
N ILE A 52 -4.18 -5.18 3.12
CA ILE A 52 -3.30 -4.11 3.62
C ILE A 52 -3.21 -4.24 5.14
N THR A 53 -2.04 -4.00 5.70
CA THR A 53 -1.91 -3.85 7.15
C THR A 53 -2.72 -2.64 7.63
N PRO A 54 -3.47 -2.77 8.74
CA PRO A 54 -4.20 -1.66 9.33
C PRO A 54 -3.29 -0.48 9.63
N PHE A 55 -3.82 0.72 9.44
CA PHE A 55 -3.10 1.94 9.80
C PHE A 55 -3.02 2.09 11.32
N PRO A 56 -1.89 2.60 11.85
CA PRO A 56 -1.80 2.99 13.25
C PRO A 56 -2.91 3.99 13.63
N ILE A 57 -3.38 3.95 14.88
CA ILE A 57 -4.39 4.88 15.41
C ILE A 57 -3.97 6.35 15.27
N ASP A 58 -2.68 6.63 15.36
CA ASP A 58 -2.08 7.96 15.23
C ASP A 58 -1.68 8.32 13.78
N SER A 59 -2.13 7.52 12.80
CA SER A 59 -1.89 7.76 11.39
C SER A 59 -2.47 9.09 10.94
N ARG A 60 -1.71 9.83 10.11
CA ARG A 60 -2.09 11.13 9.56
C ARG A 60 -2.57 11.02 8.11
N ILE A 61 -3.15 9.88 7.76
CA ILE A 61 -3.60 9.66 6.39
C ILE A 61 -4.79 10.56 6.08
N GLU A 62 -4.66 11.24 4.95
CA GLU A 62 -5.62 12.19 4.42
C GLU A 62 -6.25 11.71 3.12
N GLY A 63 -5.58 10.78 2.42
CA GLY A 63 -6.07 10.24 1.16
C GLY A 63 -5.62 8.82 0.93
N LEU A 64 -6.58 7.97 0.59
CA LEU A 64 -6.40 6.58 0.17
C LEU A 64 -7.06 6.40 -1.20
N ASP A 65 -6.32 5.84 -2.14
CA ASP A 65 -6.82 5.45 -3.46
C ASP A 65 -6.35 4.02 -3.75
N PHE A 66 -7.29 3.15 -4.15
CA PHE A 66 -7.06 1.75 -4.49
C PHE A 66 -7.70 1.41 -5.83
N SER A 67 -7.48 2.28 -6.82
CA SER A 67 -7.98 2.11 -8.18
C SER A 67 -7.49 0.79 -8.79
N ASN A 68 -8.40 0.06 -9.44
CA ASN A 68 -8.08 -1.19 -10.14
C ASN A 68 -7.41 -2.27 -9.26
N CYS A 69 -7.62 -2.23 -7.94
CA CYS A 69 -7.17 -3.24 -6.98
C CYS A 69 -8.33 -4.22 -6.68
N PHE A 70 -8.72 -5.02 -7.66
CA PHE A 70 -9.99 -5.74 -7.63
C PHE A 70 -10.12 -6.84 -6.56
N LYS A 71 -9.00 -7.35 -6.04
CA LYS A 71 -8.98 -8.36 -4.99
C LYS A 71 -8.89 -7.77 -3.57
N LEU A 72 -8.75 -6.46 -3.44
CA LEU A 72 -8.52 -5.82 -2.14
C LEU A 72 -9.77 -5.96 -1.26
N GLY A 73 -9.61 -6.58 -0.09
CA GLY A 73 -10.69 -6.79 0.87
C GLY A 73 -11.64 -7.94 0.52
N GLN A 74 -11.31 -8.77 -0.48
CA GLN A 74 -11.94 -10.08 -0.59
C GLN A 74 -11.32 -11.00 0.48
N GLU A 75 -12.13 -11.44 1.45
CA GLU A 75 -11.77 -12.53 2.35
C GLU A 75 -11.53 -13.78 1.50
N ALA A 76 -10.34 -14.38 1.63
CA ALA A 76 -9.98 -15.64 0.99
C ALA A 76 -10.76 -16.82 1.61
#